data_AF-A0A1J3ESN5-F1
#
_entry.id   AF-A0A1J3ESN5-F1
#
_cell.length_a   1.000
_cell.length_b   1.000
_cell.length_c   1.000
_cell.angle_alpha   90.00
_cell.angle_beta   90.00
_cell.angle_gamma   90.00
#
_symmetry.space_group_name_H-M   'P 1'
#
loop_
_entity.id
_entity.type
_entity.pdbx_description
1 polymer ?
#
loop_
_entity_poly.entity_id
_entity_poly.type
_entity_poly.pdbx_seq_one_letter_code
_entity_poly.pdbx_strand_id
1 'polypeptide(L)'
;KRNMVISERDIHTSRYKTCQLHDMMREVCLLKAEEDDFLQIVHDVSNAKSKAPCKSRRLAVHLSDKTFNVEREMNHPKLRSLLFINENWREDRMWSSLFFDRLQLLRVLDLSRASFKGGKLPSTIGKLIHLRYLSLYKAYVTHLPSSLRNLELLLYLNIDLCENPIYMPNFLKE
;
A
#
# COMPACT_ATOMS: atom_id res chain seq x y z
N LYS A 1 -20.37 25.69 0.65
CA LYS A 1 -19.22 24.88 0.21
C LYS A 1 -18.55 24.29 1.44
N ARG A 2 -18.20 23.00 1.44
CA ARG A 2 -17.43 22.39 2.55
C ARG A 2 -15.94 22.51 2.19
N ASN A 3 -15.24 23.47 2.79
CA ASN A 3 -13.82 23.76 2.53
C ASN A 3 -12.94 22.82 3.36
N MET A 4 -13.11 21.51 3.18
CA MET A 4 -12.46 20.49 4.02
C MET A 4 -11.07 20.14 3.53
N VAL A 5 -10.87 20.25 2.21
CA VAL A 5 -9.65 19.88 1.50
C VAL A 5 -9.11 21.11 0.78
N ILE A 6 -7.83 21.38 0.98
CA ILE A 6 -7.02 22.34 0.24
C ILE A 6 -6.44 21.61 -0.97
N SER A 7 -6.45 22.24 -2.14
CA SER A 7 -5.91 21.64 -3.36
C SER A 7 -4.95 22.60 -4.05
N GLU A 8 -3.80 22.09 -4.47
CA GLU A 8 -2.83 22.82 -5.27
C GLU A 8 -2.98 22.40 -6.74
N ARG A 9 -2.96 23.37 -7.65
CA ARG A 9 -2.98 23.12 -9.08
C ARG A 9 -1.57 23.23 -9.65
N ASP A 10 -1.25 22.34 -10.56
CA ASP A 10 -0.05 22.43 -11.37
C ASP A 10 -0.12 23.69 -12.24
N ILE A 11 0.97 24.46 -12.25
CA ILE A 11 1.03 25.78 -12.89
C ILE A 11 0.88 25.65 -14.42
N HIS A 12 1.45 24.59 -15.00
CA HIS A 12 1.49 24.42 -16.46
C HIS A 12 0.22 23.78 -17.02
N THR A 13 -0.32 22.80 -16.31
CA THR A 13 -1.49 22.03 -16.79
C THR A 13 -2.81 22.50 -16.20
N SER A 14 -2.79 23.37 -15.17
CA SER A 14 -3.96 23.78 -14.37
C SER A 14 -4.74 22.63 -13.73
N ARG A 15 -4.21 21.39 -13.79
CA ARG A 15 -4.79 20.20 -13.17
C ARG A 15 -4.42 20.16 -11.70
N TYR A 16 -5.27 19.54 -10.89
CA TYR A 16 -4.96 19.32 -9.48
C TYR A 16 -3.76 18.40 -9.34
N LYS A 17 -2.74 18.86 -8.61
CA LYS A 17 -1.47 18.17 -8.41
C LYS A 17 -1.39 17.53 -7.04
N THR A 18 -1.76 18.28 -6.01
CA THR A 18 -1.77 17.83 -4.62
C THR A 18 -3.10 18.22 -3.97
N CYS A 19 -3.50 17.44 -2.97
CA CYS A 19 -4.60 17.79 -2.11
C CYS A 19 -4.24 17.45 -0.67
N GLN A 20 -4.72 18.26 0.26
CA GLN A 20 -4.40 18.17 1.68
C GLN A 20 -5.68 18.43 2.47
N LEU A 21 -5.90 17.64 3.51
CA LEU A 21 -6.99 17.89 4.45
C LEU A 21 -6.54 19.02 5.39
N HIS A 22 -7.42 19.97 5.71
CA HIS A 22 -7.12 20.96 6.75
C HIS A 22 -6.75 20.28 8.08
N ASP A 23 -5.81 20.84 8.85
CA ASP A 23 -5.33 20.22 10.09
C ASP A 23 -6.45 19.92 11.10
N MET A 24 -7.36 20.87 11.33
CA MET A 24 -8.55 20.65 12.17
C MET A 24 -9.42 19.50 11.66
N MET A 25 -9.56 19.38 10.34
CA MET A 25 -10.34 18.29 9.74
C MET A 25 -9.64 16.95 9.85
N ARG A 26 -8.31 16.94 9.73
CA ARG A 26 -7.49 15.75 9.95
C ARG A 26 -7.64 15.24 11.37
N GLU A 27 -7.59 16.12 12.36
CA GLU A 27 -7.77 15.75 13.76
C GLU A 27 -9.16 15.14 14.02
N VAL A 28 -10.23 15.78 13.52
CA VAL A 28 -11.60 15.23 13.61
C VAL A 28 -11.71 13.86 12.94
N CYS A 29 -11.11 13.68 11.76
CA CYS A 29 -11.11 12.38 11.07
C CYS A 29 -10.35 11.30 11.83
N LEU A 30 -9.24 11.64 12.48
CA LEU A 30 -8.45 10.66 13.27
C LEU A 30 -9.21 10.23 14.52
N LEU A 31 -9.83 11.17 15.25
CA LEU A 31 -10.66 10.86 16.41
C LEU A 31 -11.83 9.94 16.03
N LYS A 32 -12.51 10.25 14.92
CA LYS A 32 -13.62 9.40 14.45
C LYS A 32 -13.15 8.03 13.98
N ALA A 33 -11.98 7.96 13.35
CA ALA A 33 -11.42 6.68 12.91
C ALA A 33 -11.03 5.77 14.09
N GLU A 34 -10.58 6.33 15.21
CA GLU A 34 -10.30 5.59 16.44
C GLU A 34 -11.59 5.10 17.11
N GLU A 35 -12.62 5.97 17.21
CA GLU A 35 -13.94 5.62 17.75
C GLU A 35 -14.58 4.44 16.99
N ASP A 36 -14.49 4.45 15.66
CA ASP A 36 -15.12 3.45 14.79
C ASP A 36 -14.21 2.24 14.47
N ASP A 37 -12.98 2.21 15.00
CA ASP A 37 -11.90 1.27 14.63
C ASP A 37 -11.73 1.13 13.09
N PHE A 38 -11.84 2.26 12.41
CA PHE A 38 -11.93 2.33 10.96
C PHE A 38 -10.60 2.08 10.25
N LEU A 39 -9.50 2.55 10.85
CA LEU A 39 -8.15 2.54 10.29
C LEU A 39 -7.11 2.32 11.39
N GLN A 40 -6.23 1.35 11.18
CA GLN A 40 -5.01 1.22 11.96
C GLN A 40 -3.86 1.92 11.23
N ILE A 41 -3.17 2.81 11.95
CA ILE A 41 -1.94 3.45 11.46
C ILE A 41 -0.77 2.95 12.29
N VAL A 42 0.24 2.41 11.64
CA VAL A 42 1.48 1.95 12.27
C VAL A 42 2.60 2.91 11.91
N HIS A 43 3.14 3.59 12.91
CA HIS A 43 4.20 4.60 12.75
C HIS A 43 5.59 4.12 13.18
N ASP A 44 5.68 3.17 14.14
CA ASP A 44 6.95 2.61 14.63
C ASP A 44 6.73 1.41 15.60
N VAL A 45 7.73 0.51 15.72
CA VAL A 45 7.74 -0.68 16.60
C VAL A 45 7.93 -0.30 18.08
N SER A 46 8.38 0.93 18.36
CA SER A 46 8.70 1.44 19.70
C SER A 46 7.49 1.76 20.57
N ASN A 47 6.28 1.85 20.00
CA ASN A 47 5.03 2.04 20.75
C ASN A 47 4.12 0.81 20.72
N ALA A 48 4.72 -0.38 20.77
CA ALA A 48 4.03 -1.62 21.09
C ALA A 48 3.54 -1.63 22.56
N LYS A 49 2.69 -0.67 22.93
CA LYS A 49 1.74 -0.87 24.03
C LYS A 49 0.74 -1.90 23.54
N SER A 50 1.00 -3.16 23.89
CA SER A 50 0.06 -4.28 23.97
C SER A 50 -1.29 -4.03 23.28
N LYS A 51 -1.36 -4.13 21.95
CA LYS A 51 -2.64 -3.95 21.25
C LYS A 51 -3.31 -5.30 21.10
N ALA A 52 -4.51 -5.38 21.68
CA ALA A 52 -5.51 -6.41 21.46
C ALA A 52 -5.65 -6.77 19.97
N PRO A 53 -6.17 -7.97 19.63
CA PRO A 53 -6.37 -8.36 18.23
C PRO A 53 -7.11 -7.25 17.48
N CYS A 54 -6.45 -6.72 16.44
CA CYS A 54 -6.97 -5.64 15.63
C CYS A 54 -8.29 -6.09 14.99
N LYS A 55 -9.30 -5.23 15.03
CA LYS A 55 -10.62 -5.46 14.43
C LYS A 55 -10.76 -4.69 13.11
N SER A 56 -9.89 -3.71 12.86
CA SER A 56 -9.93 -2.86 11.68
C SER A 56 -9.68 -3.63 10.40
N ARG A 57 -10.29 -3.18 9.30
CA ARG A 57 -10.10 -3.79 7.96
C ARG A 57 -9.16 -2.99 7.08
N ARG A 58 -8.57 -1.92 7.60
CA ARG A 58 -7.68 -1.01 6.87
C ARG A 58 -6.41 -0.77 7.68
N LEU A 59 -5.27 -0.98 7.04
CA LEU A 59 -3.96 -0.80 7.64
C LEU A 59 -3.16 0.16 6.76
N ALA A 60 -2.69 1.24 7.38
CA ALA A 60 -1.69 2.13 6.80
C ALA A 60 -0.39 1.97 7.57
N VAL A 61 0.68 1.63 6.88
CA VAL A 61 2.01 1.50 7.46
C VAL A 61 2.82 2.70 7.01
N HIS A 62 3.09 3.61 7.94
CA HIS A 62 4.07 4.68 7.77
C HIS A 62 5.43 4.13 8.12
N LEU A 63 6.22 3.80 7.10
CA LEU A 63 7.55 3.26 7.29
C LEU A 63 8.50 4.44 7.54
N SER A 64 8.92 4.65 8.78
CA SER A 64 9.99 5.58 9.15
C SER A 64 11.30 4.83 9.41
N ASP A 65 11.27 3.67 10.09
CA ASP A 65 12.47 2.95 10.54
C ASP A 65 12.62 1.51 9.97
N LYS A 66 13.85 1.02 9.93
CA LYS A 66 14.37 -0.21 9.31
C LYS A 66 13.92 -1.52 9.98
N THR A 67 13.14 -1.46 11.06
CA THR A 67 12.82 -2.61 11.93
C THR A 67 11.43 -3.21 11.73
N PHE A 68 10.62 -2.68 10.80
CA PHE A 68 9.27 -3.16 10.57
C PHE A 68 9.25 -4.61 10.06
N ASN A 69 8.90 -5.56 10.94
CA ASN A 69 8.67 -6.94 10.56
C ASN A 69 7.25 -7.12 9.99
N VAL A 70 7.19 -6.96 8.68
CA VAL A 70 6.05 -7.23 7.80
C VAL A 70 5.25 -8.47 8.21
N GLU A 71 5.90 -9.58 8.57
CA GLU A 71 5.23 -10.86 8.84
C GLU A 71 4.46 -10.87 10.15
N ARG A 72 4.97 -10.19 11.19
CA ARG A 72 4.31 -10.13 12.51
C ARG A 72 3.08 -9.23 12.48
N GLU A 73 3.19 -8.11 11.77
CA GLU A 73 2.13 -7.09 11.71
C GLU A 73 1.03 -7.43 10.69
N MET A 74 1.29 -8.32 9.73
CA MET A 74 0.33 -8.72 8.68
C MET A 74 -0.48 -9.98 9.00
N ASN A 75 -0.56 -10.39 10.26
CA ASN A 75 -1.41 -11.51 10.68
C ASN A 75 -2.89 -11.10 10.82
N HIS A 76 -3.45 -10.50 9.77
CA HIS A 76 -4.79 -9.91 9.78
C HIS A 76 -5.69 -10.48 8.65
N PRO A 77 -6.32 -11.65 8.85
CA PRO A 77 -7.04 -12.34 7.77
C PRO A 77 -8.25 -11.57 7.22
N LYS A 78 -8.80 -10.61 7.99
CA LYS A 78 -9.94 -9.77 7.59
C LYS A 78 -9.55 -8.48 6.89
N LEU A 79 -8.26 -8.25 6.63
CA LEU A 79 -7.76 -7.02 6.05
C LEU A 79 -8.26 -6.85 4.61
N ARG A 80 -8.75 -5.65 4.28
CA ARG A 80 -9.28 -5.29 2.95
C ARG A 80 -8.47 -4.20 2.26
N SER A 81 -7.75 -3.39 3.02
CA SER A 81 -6.91 -2.32 2.49
C SER A 81 -5.58 -2.30 3.21
N LEU A 82 -4.50 -2.31 2.44
CA LEU A 82 -3.13 -2.22 2.93
C LEU A 82 -2.41 -1.14 2.12
N LEU A 83 -1.96 -0.10 2.80
CA LEU A 83 -1.27 1.03 2.22
C LEU A 83 0.10 1.19 2.86
N PHE A 84 1.15 1.27 2.05
CA PHE A 84 2.47 1.63 2.54
C PHE A 84 2.80 3.06 2.14
N ILE A 85 3.01 3.89 3.16
CA ILE A 85 3.30 5.30 2.99
C ILE A 85 4.77 5.48 3.35
N ASN A 86 5.61 5.61 2.32
CA ASN A 86 7.04 5.87 2.49
C ASN A 86 7.36 7.31 2.09
N GLU A 87 7.73 8.12 3.07
CA GLU A 87 8.09 9.53 2.88
C GLU A 87 9.56 9.69 2.40
N ASN A 88 10.41 8.70 2.66
CA ASN A 88 11.83 8.77 2.37
C ASN A 88 12.20 7.99 1.10
N TRP A 89 12.54 8.74 0.05
CA TRP A 89 12.99 8.23 -1.26
C TRP A 89 14.41 7.65 -1.25
N ARG A 90 15.18 7.91 -0.18
CA ARG A 90 16.62 7.61 -0.10
C ARG A 90 16.93 6.27 0.51
N GLU A 91 15.98 5.66 1.21
CA GLU A 91 16.18 4.37 1.85
C GLU A 91 15.55 3.28 0.99
N ASP A 92 16.41 2.57 0.26
CA ASP A 92 16.09 1.34 -0.46
C ASP A 92 15.78 0.24 0.57
N ARG A 93 14.59 0.30 1.17
CA ARG A 93 14.13 -0.76 2.07
C ARG A 93 13.69 -1.92 1.21
N MET A 94 14.39 -3.03 1.34
CA MET A 94 14.16 -4.27 0.61
C MET A 94 13.20 -5.18 1.36
N TRP A 95 12.01 -5.35 0.82
CA TRP A 95 10.90 -6.12 1.38
C TRP A 95 11.15 -7.57 1.03
N SER A 96 12.06 -8.16 1.79
CA SER A 96 12.59 -9.50 1.55
C SER A 96 11.61 -10.61 1.91
N SER A 97 10.55 -10.30 2.67
CA SER A 97 9.67 -11.26 3.32
C SER A 97 8.17 -10.97 3.16
N LEU A 98 7.76 -10.18 2.16
CA LEU A 98 6.33 -10.01 1.89
C LEU A 98 5.73 -11.31 1.34
N PHE A 99 4.92 -11.96 2.16
CA PHE A 99 4.07 -13.07 1.73
C PHE A 99 2.60 -12.69 1.83
N PHE A 100 1.89 -12.79 0.71
CA PHE A 100 0.48 -12.40 0.59
C PHE A 100 -0.51 -13.52 0.99
N ASP A 101 0.00 -14.65 1.47
CA ASP A 101 -0.75 -15.90 1.70
C ASP A 101 -1.93 -15.76 2.66
N ARG A 102 -1.82 -14.84 3.62
CA ARG A 102 -2.81 -14.62 4.69
C ARG A 102 -3.75 -13.44 4.43
N LEU A 103 -3.61 -12.76 3.29
CA LEU A 103 -4.35 -11.52 2.97
C LEU A 103 -5.41 -11.75 1.88
N GLN A 104 -6.03 -12.92 1.84
CA GLN A 104 -6.93 -13.33 0.74
C GLN A 104 -8.14 -12.41 0.52
N LEU A 105 -8.57 -11.67 1.56
CA LEU A 105 -9.68 -10.71 1.48
C LEU A 105 -9.27 -9.30 1.04
N LEU A 106 -8.00 -9.09 0.71
CA LEU A 106 -7.46 -7.78 0.34
C LEU A 106 -8.05 -7.32 -0.99
N ARG A 107 -8.46 -6.05 -1.02
CA ARG A 107 -9.06 -5.39 -2.20
C ARG A 107 -8.21 -4.22 -2.69
N VAL A 108 -7.50 -3.56 -1.79
CA VAL A 108 -6.63 -2.42 -2.10
C VAL A 108 -5.25 -2.72 -1.55
N LEU A 109 -4.26 -2.71 -2.44
CA LEU A 109 -2.86 -2.89 -2.11
C LEU A 109 -2.04 -1.79 -2.77
N ASP A 110 -1.41 -0.96 -1.96
CA ASP A 110 -0.51 0.08 -2.43
C ASP A 110 0.92 -0.21 -1.96
N LEU A 111 1.75 -0.66 -2.90
CA LEU A 111 3.17 -0.98 -2.71
C LEU A 111 4.05 0.10 -3.37
N SER A 112 3.55 1.34 -3.44
CA SER A 112 4.32 2.44 -4.01
C SER A 112 5.66 2.59 -3.30
N ARG A 113 6.75 2.73 -4.07
CA ARG A 113 8.13 2.82 -3.57
C ARG A 113 8.58 1.62 -2.73
N ALA A 114 7.95 0.45 -2.90
CA ALA A 114 8.46 -0.80 -2.35
C ALA A 114 9.65 -1.29 -3.17
N SER A 115 10.65 -1.88 -2.51
CA SER A 115 11.76 -2.57 -3.17
C SER A 115 11.74 -4.04 -2.79
N PHE A 116 11.99 -4.94 -3.74
CA PHE A 116 11.89 -6.38 -3.52
C PHE A 116 13.25 -7.05 -3.69
N LYS A 117 13.50 -8.09 -2.90
CA LYS A 117 14.72 -8.89 -3.00
C LYS A 117 14.91 -9.41 -4.42
N GLY A 118 16.02 -9.02 -5.06
CA GLY A 118 16.33 -9.40 -6.45
C GLY A 118 15.38 -8.80 -7.49
N GLY A 119 14.63 -7.75 -7.14
CA GLY A 119 13.69 -7.06 -8.03
C GLY A 119 12.46 -7.91 -8.42
N LYS A 120 12.20 -9.03 -7.74
CA LYS A 120 11.10 -9.94 -8.09
C LYS A 120 9.89 -9.70 -7.20
N LEU A 121 8.75 -9.37 -7.78
CA LEU A 121 7.48 -9.33 -7.05
C LEU A 121 7.07 -10.77 -6.68
N PRO A 122 6.74 -11.07 -5.41
CA PRO A 122 6.41 -12.43 -4.97
C PRO A 122 5.21 -13.02 -5.72
N SER A 123 5.34 -14.27 -6.19
CA SER A 123 4.27 -14.96 -6.92
C SER A 123 3.01 -15.19 -6.06
N THR A 124 3.14 -15.13 -4.74
CA THR A 124 2.00 -15.18 -3.80
C THR A 124 1.00 -14.04 -4.02
N ILE A 125 1.39 -12.95 -4.71
CA ILE A 125 0.46 -11.87 -5.09
C ILE A 125 -0.78 -12.41 -5.81
N GLY A 126 -0.62 -13.45 -6.63
CA GLY A 126 -1.72 -14.09 -7.36
C GLY A 126 -2.73 -14.84 -6.48
N LYS A 127 -2.49 -14.96 -5.16
CA LYS A 127 -3.48 -15.49 -4.20
C LYS A 127 -4.50 -14.42 -3.78
N LEU A 128 -4.26 -13.15 -4.07
CA LEU A 128 -5.16 -12.04 -3.74
C LEU A 128 -6.32 -11.94 -4.75
N ILE A 129 -7.11 -13.00 -4.89
CA ILE A 129 -8.18 -13.10 -5.91
C ILE A 129 -9.27 -12.03 -5.79
N HIS A 130 -9.38 -11.36 -4.64
CA HIS A 130 -10.32 -10.26 -4.40
C HIS A 130 -9.73 -8.87 -4.63
N LEU A 131 -8.47 -8.78 -5.07
CA LEU A 131 -7.77 -7.53 -5.27
C LEU A 131 -8.41 -6.75 -6.43
N ARG A 132 -8.67 -5.47 -6.19
CA ARG A 132 -9.28 -4.52 -7.14
C ARG A 132 -8.34 -3.38 -7.51
N TYR A 133 -7.42 -3.04 -6.62
CA TYR A 133 -6.44 -1.98 -6.82
C TYR A 133 -5.06 -2.48 -6.43
N LEU A 134 -4.12 -2.38 -7.36
CA LEU A 134 -2.70 -2.63 -7.15
C LEU A 134 -1.90 -1.44 -7.66
N SER A 135 -1.11 -0.80 -6.79
CA SER A 135 -0.12 0.20 -7.18
C SER A 135 1.29 -0.29 -6.89
N LEU A 136 2.15 -0.23 -7.91
CA LEU A 136 3.59 -0.41 -7.83
C LEU A 136 4.31 0.91 -8.18
N TYR A 137 3.64 2.06 -8.03
CA TYR A 137 4.20 3.36 -8.40
C TYR A 137 5.59 3.58 -7.77
N LYS A 138 6.59 3.76 -8.61
CA LYS A 138 8.00 3.93 -8.26
C LYS A 138 8.56 2.81 -7.40
N ALA A 139 7.99 1.60 -7.50
CA ALA A 139 8.56 0.42 -6.88
C ALA A 139 9.80 -0.03 -7.65
N TYR A 140 10.74 -0.64 -6.93
CA TYR A 140 11.91 -1.31 -7.49
C TYR A 140 11.56 -2.77 -7.78
N VAL A 141 11.01 -3.00 -8.97
CA VAL A 141 10.60 -4.32 -9.48
C VAL A 141 11.08 -4.47 -10.91
N THR A 142 11.89 -5.48 -11.17
CA THR A 142 12.39 -5.86 -12.49
C THR A 142 11.63 -7.05 -13.08
N HIS A 143 10.96 -7.86 -12.25
CA HIS A 143 10.20 -9.02 -12.68
C HIS A 143 8.82 -9.09 -12.03
N LEU A 144 7.78 -9.08 -12.85
CA LEU A 144 6.42 -9.40 -12.42
C LEU A 144 6.17 -10.91 -12.52
N PRO A 145 5.43 -11.53 -11.58
CA PRO A 145 5.12 -12.94 -11.64
C PRO A 145 3.95 -13.21 -12.59
N SER A 146 3.96 -14.36 -13.27
CA SER A 146 2.86 -14.79 -14.14
C SER A 146 1.54 -14.98 -13.38
N SER A 147 1.60 -15.18 -12.06
CA SER A 147 0.44 -15.31 -11.18
C SER A 147 -0.40 -14.04 -11.07
N LEU A 148 0.07 -12.88 -11.56
CA LEU A 148 -0.79 -11.68 -11.71
C LEU A 148 -2.03 -11.97 -12.57
N ARG A 149 -1.97 -12.95 -13.48
CA ARG A 149 -3.13 -13.40 -14.27
C ARG A 149 -4.31 -13.90 -13.42
N ASN A 150 -4.05 -14.30 -12.17
CA ASN A 150 -5.07 -14.81 -11.26
C ASN A 150 -5.88 -13.67 -10.60
N LEU A 151 -5.46 -12.42 -10.77
CA LEU A 151 -6.14 -11.25 -10.22
C LEU A 151 -7.31 -10.82 -11.12
N GLU A 152 -8.30 -11.71 -11.27
CA GLU A 152 -9.41 -11.54 -12.22
C GLU A 152 -10.34 -10.38 -11.87
N LEU A 153 -10.35 -9.94 -10.62
CA LEU A 153 -11.16 -8.81 -10.14
C LEU A 153 -10.40 -7.48 -10.11
N LEU A 154 -9.18 -7.43 -10.66
CA LEU A 154 -8.36 -6.23 -10.67
C LEU A 154 -8.95 -5.17 -11.61
N LEU A 155 -9.23 -3.99 -11.06
CA LEU A 155 -9.80 -2.86 -11.79
C LEU A 155 -8.76 -1.79 -12.12
N TYR A 156 -7.70 -1.71 -11.31
CA TYR A 156 -6.64 -0.73 -11.47
C TYR A 156 -5.28 -1.35 -11.17
N LEU A 157 -4.35 -1.16 -12.11
CA LEU A 157 -2.96 -1.58 -12.01
C LEU A 157 -2.07 -0.39 -12.37
N ASN A 158 -1.24 0.06 -11.42
CA ASN A 158 -0.20 1.05 -11.68
C ASN A 158 1.18 0.38 -11.70
N ILE A 159 1.84 0.45 -12.85
CA ILE A 159 3.17 -0.13 -13.14
C ILE A 159 4.17 0.94 -13.59
N ASP A 160 3.99 2.19 -13.16
CA ASP A 160 4.99 3.25 -13.34
C ASP A 160 6.17 3.01 -12.38
N LEU A 161 7.11 2.15 -12.78
CA LEU A 161 8.23 1.67 -11.95
C LEU A 161 9.48 2.58 -12.05
N CYS A 162 10.42 2.42 -11.12
CA CYS A 162 11.69 3.16 -11.14
C CYS A 162 12.68 2.68 -12.21
N GLU A 163 12.72 1.38 -12.53
CA GLU A 163 13.65 0.80 -13.50
C GLU A 163 12.94 0.33 -14.77
N ASN A 164 13.61 0.51 -15.91
CA ASN A 164 13.26 -0.05 -17.21
C ASN A 164 14.54 -0.62 -17.86
N PRO A 165 14.52 -1.80 -18.50
CA PRO A 165 13.35 -2.61 -18.87
C PRO A 165 12.88 -3.60 -17.78
N ILE A 166 11.59 -3.96 -17.83
CA ILE A 166 10.93 -4.86 -16.88
C ILE A 166 10.54 -6.15 -17.61
N TYR A 167 10.78 -7.30 -16.98
CA TYR A 167 10.22 -8.56 -17.46
C TYR A 167 8.74 -8.64 -17.08
N MET A 168 7.89 -8.55 -18.10
CA MET A 168 6.44 -8.64 -18.01
C MET A 168 6.01 -9.98 -18.61
N PRO A 169 5.61 -10.98 -17.79
CA PRO A 169 5.07 -12.22 -18.32
C PRO A 169 3.71 -11.96 -18.96
N ASN A 170 3.26 -12.85 -19.86
CA ASN A 170 1.90 -12.82 -20.36
C ASN A 170 0.92 -13.04 -19.20
N PHE A 171 0.35 -11.97 -18.68
CA PHE A 171 -0.70 -11.99 -17.66
C PHE A 171 -2.00 -11.33 -18.12
N LEU A 172 -1.98 -10.65 -19.26
CA LEU A 172 -3.20 -10.25 -19.97
C LEU A 172 -3.76 -11.50 -20.65
N LYS A 173 -5.03 -11.83 -20.39
CA LYS A 173 -5.70 -12.91 -21.11
C LYS A 173 -5.84 -12.50 -22.58
N GLU A 174 -5.59 -13.45 -23.50
CA GLU A 174 -6.02 -13.35 -24.89
C GLU A 174 -7.55 -13.28 -25.00
#